data_AF-A0A2T3KY94-F1
#
_entry.id   AF-A0A2T3KY94-F1
#
_cell.length_a   1.000
_cell.length_b   1.000
_cell.length_c   1.000
_cell.angle_alpha   90.00
_cell.angle_beta   90.00
_cell.angle_gamma   90.00
#
_symmetry.space_group_name_H-M   'P 1'
#
loop_
_entity.id
_entity.type
_entity.pdbx_description
1 polymer ?
#
loop_
_entity_poly.entity_id
_entity_poly.type
_entity_poly.pdbx_seq_one_letter_code
_entity_poly.pdbx_strand_id
1 'polypeptide(L)' 'MSSVTDQEAKQTRSREWKMFLFIVIFLFPILSVIFVGGYGFTVWMLQLFVFGPPGHGG' A
#
# COMPACT_ATOMS: atom_id res chain seq x y z
N MET A 1 -29.35 5.41 -32.55
CA MET A 1 -28.08 4.70 -32.25
C MET A 1 -27.20 5.43 -31.23
N SER A 2 -27.58 6.62 -30.76
CA SER A 2 -26.75 7.46 -29.86
C SER A 2 -26.71 6.99 -28.40
N SER A 3 -27.75 6.29 -27.93
CA SER A 3 -27.85 5.85 -26.52
C SER A 3 -26.84 4.77 -26.12
N VAL A 4 -26.33 3.98 -27.06
CA VAL A 4 -25.36 2.90 -26.78
C VAL A 4 -23.96 3.46 -26.55
N THR A 5 -23.56 4.47 -27.34
CA THR A 5 -22.24 5.11 -27.26
C THR A 5 -22.05 5.88 -25.95
N ASP A 6 -23.09 6.57 -25.46
CA ASP A 6 -23.05 7.28 -24.18
C ASP A 6 -22.94 6.33 -22.97
N GLN A 7 -23.61 5.17 -23.03
CA GLN A 7 -23.51 4.15 -21.98
C GLN A 7 -22.11 3.55 -21.91
N GLU A 8 -21.50 3.25 -23.06
CA GLU A 8 -20.14 2.71 -23.12
C GLU A 8 -19.12 3.69 -22.52
N ALA A 9 -19.17 4.96 -22.93
CA ALA A 9 -18.30 6.03 -22.43
C ALA A 9 -18.46 6.27 -20.91
N LYS A 10 -19.69 6.19 -20.39
CA LYS A 10 -19.96 6.32 -18.94
C LYS A 10 -19.43 5.10 -18.15
N GLN A 11 -19.49 3.91 -18.74
CA GLN A 11 -18.95 2.70 -18.13
C GLN A 11 -17.43 2.71 -18.04
N THR A 12 -16.72 3.20 -19.08
CA THR A 12 -15.25 3.27 -19.06
C THR A 12 -14.75 4.19 -17.95
N ARG A 13 -15.34 5.38 -17.84
CA ARG A 13 -14.98 6.41 -16.83
C ARG A 13 -15.22 5.93 -15.40
N SER A 14 -16.32 5.21 -15.17
CA SER A 14 -16.63 4.66 -13.84
C SER A 14 -15.69 3.52 -13.45
N ARG A 15 -15.17 2.78 -14.43
CA ARG A 15 -14.27 1.65 -14.21
C ARG A 15 -12.86 2.12 -13.83
N GLU A 16 -12.35 3.14 -14.50
CA GLU A 16 -11.03 3.73 -14.20
C GLU A 16 -10.97 4.29 -12.78
N TRP A 17 -12.02 5.01 -12.36
CA TRP A 17 -12.07 5.58 -11.01
C TRP A 17 -12.13 4.50 -9.91
N LYS A 18 -12.85 3.40 -10.17
CA LYS A 18 -12.87 2.23 -9.27
C LYS A 18 -11.50 1.56 -9.15
N MET A 19 -10.76 1.42 -10.25
CA MET A 19 -9.41 0.85 -10.22
C MET A 19 -8.45 1.77 -9.45
N PHE A 20 -8.53 3.08 -9.68
CA PHE A 20 -7.73 4.05 -8.94
C PHE A 20 -8.00 3.99 -7.44
N LEU A 21 -9.27 4.00 -7.04
CA LEU A 21 -9.67 3.89 -5.63
C LEU A 21 -9.19 2.57 -5.01
N PHE A 22 -9.32 1.46 -5.74
CA PHE A 22 -8.84 0.14 -5.30
C PHE A 22 -7.33 0.17 -5.07
N ILE A 23 -6.55 0.65 -6.04
CA ILE A 23 -5.10 0.77 -5.89
C ILE A 23 -4.78 1.65 -4.68
N VAL A 24 -5.43 2.80 -4.50
CA VAL A 24 -5.14 3.67 -3.36
C VAL A 24 -5.44 2.99 -2.02
N ILE A 25 -6.56 2.28 -1.91
CA ILE A 25 -6.98 1.60 -0.67
C ILE A 25 -6.16 0.34 -0.37
N PHE A 26 -5.55 -0.32 -1.38
CA PHE A 26 -4.79 -1.55 -1.17
C PHE A 26 -3.28 -1.31 -1.28
N LEU A 27 -2.81 -0.66 -2.34
CA LEU A 27 -1.40 -0.43 -2.61
C LEU A 27 -0.75 0.42 -1.52
N PHE A 28 -1.33 1.57 -1.16
CA PHE A 28 -0.73 2.44 -0.14
C PHE A 28 -0.60 1.77 1.23
N PRO A 29 -1.63 1.10 1.79
CA PRO A 29 -1.47 0.43 3.07
C PRO A 29 -0.52 -0.77 3.00
N ILE A 30 -0.53 -1.57 1.92
CA ILE A 30 0.46 -2.64 1.75
C ILE A 30 1.88 -2.04 1.73
N LEU A 31 2.07 -0.96 0.96
CA LEU A 31 3.34 -0.25 0.90
C LEU A 31 3.75 0.28 2.27
N SER A 32 2.82 0.88 3.02
CA SER A 32 3.05 1.36 4.39
C SER A 32 3.51 0.24 5.32
N VAL A 33 2.90 -0.94 5.26
CA VAL A 33 3.28 -2.08 6.10
C VAL A 33 4.67 -2.60 5.71
N ILE A 34 4.98 -2.67 4.41
CA ILE A 34 6.32 -3.08 3.95
C ILE A 34 7.38 -2.09 4.40
N PHE A 35 7.13 -0.78 4.29
CA PHE A 35 8.09 0.24 4.71
C PHE A 35 8.26 0.28 6.23
N VAL A 36 7.17 0.42 6.98
CA VAL A 36 7.22 0.53 8.45
C VAL A 36 7.67 -0.79 9.08
N GLY A 37 7.07 -1.91 8.64
CA GLY A 37 7.41 -3.24 9.12
C GLY A 37 8.80 -3.66 8.68
N GLY A 38 9.18 -3.43 7.43
CA GLY A 38 10.53 -3.71 6.92
C GLY A 38 11.58 -2.88 7.64
N TYR A 39 11.37 -1.57 7.81
CA TYR A 39 12.29 -0.71 8.55
C TYR A 39 12.40 -1.13 10.02
N GLY A 40 11.28 -1.34 10.72
CA GLY A 40 11.28 -1.81 12.10
C GLY A 40 11.94 -3.18 12.27
N PHE A 41 11.72 -4.10 11.33
CA PHE A 41 12.37 -5.41 11.30
C PHE A 41 13.87 -5.29 11.03
N THR A 42 14.30 -4.45 10.09
CA THR A 42 15.71 -4.18 9.82
C THR A 42 16.39 -3.59 11.06
N VAL A 43 15.79 -2.61 11.71
CA VAL A 43 16.32 -2.03 12.96
C VAL A 43 16.38 -3.10 14.05
N TRP A 44 15.33 -3.90 14.23
CA TRP A 44 15.32 -5.01 15.20
C TRP A 44 16.40 -6.06 14.92
N MET A 45 16.63 -6.41 13.66
CA MET A 45 17.71 -7.31 13.26
C MET A 45 19.09 -6.68 13.49
N LEU A 46 19.29 -5.43 13.11
CA LEU A 46 20.52 -4.71 13.38
C LEU A 46 20.80 -4.62 14.88
N GLN A 47 19.76 -4.45 15.71
CA GLN A 47 19.87 -4.53 17.16
C GLN A 47 20.39 -5.90 17.61
N LEU A 48 19.78 -7.00 17.13
CA LEU A 48 20.19 -8.35 17.48
C LEU A 48 21.61 -8.73 17.01
N PHE A 49 22.05 -8.28 15.83
CA PHE A 49 23.34 -8.66 15.24
C PHE A 49 24.52 -7.77 15.67
N VAL A 50 24.29 -6.48 15.92
CA VAL A 50 25.37 -5.50 16.11
C VAL A 50 25.35 -4.85 17.49
N PHE A 51 24.16 -4.53 18.02
CA PHE A 51 24.04 -3.67 19.22
C PHE A 51 23.69 -4.41 20.50
N GLY A 52 23.48 -5.73 20.45
CA GLY A 52 23.04 -6.53 21.60
C GLY A 52 21.52 -6.43 21.84
N PRO A 53 20.95 -7.38 22.60
CA PRO A 53 19.51 -7.63 22.66
C PRO A 53 18.69 -6.36 22.95
N PRO A 54 17.61 -6.10 22.17
CA PRO A 54 16.78 -4.93 22.36
C PRO A 54 16.04 -5.03 23.71
N GLY A 55 16.44 -4.25 24.72
CA GLY A 55 15.74 -4.25 26.01
C GLY A 55 16.38 -3.57 27.23
N HIS A 56 17.66 -3.21 27.23
CA HIS A 56 18.25 -2.45 28.35
C HIS A 56 18.11 -0.94 28.10
N GLY A 57 16.96 -0.39 28.50
CA GLY A 57 16.90 0.96 29.05
C GLY A 57 16.91 0.82 30.57
N GLY A 58 18.06 1.07 31.19
CA GLY A 58 18.26 1.00 32.65
C GLY A 58 19.69 0.72 33.02
#